data_AF-A0A212ESC9-F1
#
_entry.id   AF-A0A212ESC9-F1
#
_cell.length_a   1.000
_cell.length_b   1.000
_cell.length_c   1.000
_cell.angle_alpha   90.00
_cell.angle_beta   90.00
_cell.angle_gamma   90.00
#
_symmetry.space_group_name_H-M   'P 1'
#
loop_
_entity.id
_entity.type
_entity.pdbx_description
1 polymer ?
#
loop_
_entity_poly.entity_id
_entity_poly.type
_entity_poly.pdbx_seq_one_letter_code
_entity_poly.pdbx_strand_id
1 'polypeptide(L)'
;MSDMQLERTLADRVMMQRHIKCALSEGPCDPTGMRLRTLAPLVLRGSCPQCSSQETRQIRRTLAFVQRNYPWEWTKIVRQYG
;
A
#
# COMPACT_ATOMS: atom_id res chain seq x y z
N MET A 1 -13.66 2.11 2.57
CA MET A 1 -13.58 0.72 2.05
C MET A 1 -13.88 -0.23 3.18
N SER A 2 -14.72 -1.24 3.00
CA SER A 2 -14.88 -2.31 4.01
C SER A 2 -13.70 -3.29 3.98
N ASP A 3 -13.52 -4.08 5.03
CA ASP A 3 -12.42 -5.05 5.10
C ASP A 3 -12.55 -6.16 4.05
N MET A 4 -13.78 -6.57 3.69
CA MET A 4 -14.02 -7.50 2.57
C MET A 4 -13.59 -6.92 1.22
N GLN A 5 -13.81 -5.61 0.99
CA GLN A 5 -13.35 -4.98 -0.24
C GLN A 5 -11.83 -4.93 -0.30
N LEU A 6 -11.16 -4.65 0.83
CA LEU A 6 -9.71 -4.71 0.91
C LEU A 6 -9.18 -6.11 0.57
N GLU A 7 -9.76 -7.16 1.15
CA GLU A 7 -9.33 -8.54 0.88
C GLU A 7 -9.47 -8.92 -0.59
N ARG A 8 -10.56 -8.50 -1.25
CA ARG A 8 -10.73 -8.69 -2.70
C ARG A 8 -9.65 -7.97 -3.50
N THR A 9 -9.32 -6.72 -3.14
CA THR A 9 -8.24 -5.96 -3.79
C THR A 9 -6.88 -6.63 -3.57
N LEU A 10 -6.58 -7.11 -2.36
CA LEU A 10 -5.33 -7.82 -2.05
C LEU A 10 -5.22 -9.14 -2.82
N ALA A 11 -6.33 -9.86 -2.98
CA ALA A 11 -6.39 -11.10 -3.76
C ALA A 11 -6.25 -10.86 -5.28
N ASP A 12 -6.61 -9.67 -5.77
CA ASP A 12 -6.44 -9.28 -7.16
C ASP A 12 -4.97 -8.88 -7.44
N ARG A 13 -4.22 -9.83 -8.01
CA ARG A 13 -2.81 -9.62 -8.38
C ARG A 13 -2.62 -8.48 -9.38
N VAL A 14 -3.56 -8.26 -10.29
CA VAL A 14 -3.44 -7.21 -11.33
C VAL A 14 -3.59 -5.84 -10.67
N MET A 15 -4.56 -5.68 -9.79
CA MET A 15 -4.74 -4.44 -9.01
C MET A 15 -3.55 -4.20 -8.07
N MET A 16 -3.08 -5.23 -7.37
CA MET A 16 -1.91 -5.11 -6.50
C MET A 16 -0.66 -4.67 -7.27
N GLN A 17 -0.38 -5.25 -8.44
CA GLN A 17 0.73 -4.82 -9.27
C GLN A 17 0.60 -3.36 -9.73
N ARG A 18 -0.60 -2.90 -10.08
CA ARG A 18 -0.84 -1.49 -10.43
C ARG A 18 -0.56 -0.57 -9.25
N HIS A 19 -1.06 -0.90 -8.06
CA HIS A 19 -0.82 -0.10 -6.85
C HIS A 19 0.66 -0.10 -6.43
N ILE A 20 1.37 -1.22 -6.58
CA ILE A 20 2.81 -1.31 -6.31
C ILE A 20 3.59 -0.45 -7.31
N LYS A 21 3.31 -0.55 -8.61
CA LYS A 21 3.93 0.30 -9.64
C LYS A 21 3.65 1.78 -9.37
N CYS A 22 2.44 2.12 -8.97
CA CYS A 22 2.08 3.46 -8.54
C CYS A 22 2.94 3.94 -7.36
N ALA A 23 3.12 3.11 -6.33
CA ALA A 23 3.98 3.40 -5.19
C ALA A 23 5.45 3.59 -5.60
N LEU A 24 5.93 2.86 -6.60
CA LEU A 24 7.29 3.00 -7.13
C LEU A 24 7.42 4.11 -8.20
N SER A 25 6.35 4.84 -8.51
CA SER A 25 6.29 5.78 -9.63
C SER A 25 6.67 5.16 -10.99
N GLU A 26 6.47 3.84 -11.14
CA GLU A 26 6.75 3.04 -12.34
C GLU A 26 5.49 2.85 -13.23
N GLY A 27 4.37 3.52 -12.91
CA GLY A 27 3.13 3.36 -13.66
C GLY A 27 2.00 4.30 -13.23
N PRO A 28 0.83 4.23 -13.90
CA PRO A 28 -0.31 5.07 -13.61
C PRO A 28 -0.88 4.78 -12.22
N CYS A 29 -1.20 5.85 -11.49
CA CYS A 29 -1.89 5.78 -10.21
C CYS A 29 -3.36 6.17 -10.37
N ASP A 30 -4.26 5.40 -9.77
CA ASP A 30 -5.63 5.82 -9.51
C ASP A 30 -5.69 6.68 -8.22
N PRO A 31 -6.81 7.37 -7.93
CA PRO A 31 -6.95 8.17 -6.71
C PRO A 31 -6.67 7.38 -5.42
N THR A 32 -7.06 6.10 -5.39
CA THR A 32 -6.79 5.20 -4.25
C THR A 32 -5.30 4.92 -4.12
N GLY A 33 -4.63 4.56 -5.22
CA GLY A 33 -3.19 4.36 -5.27
C GLY A 33 -2.40 5.60 -4.87
N MET A 34 -2.81 6.79 -5.32
CA MET A 34 -2.19 8.06 -4.90
C MET A 34 -2.32 8.29 -3.40
N ARG A 35 -3.52 8.04 -2.83
CA ARG A 35 -3.73 8.17 -1.39
C ARG A 35 -2.88 7.16 -0.61
N LEU A 36 -2.84 5.90 -1.05
CA LEU A 36 -1.99 4.88 -0.45
C LEU A 36 -0.50 5.24 -0.55
N ARG A 37 -0.04 5.77 -1.69
CA ARG A 37 1.34 6.22 -1.88
C ARG A 37 1.74 7.32 -0.89
N THR A 38 0.83 8.24 -0.57
CA THR A 38 1.09 9.32 0.40
C THR A 38 1.06 8.81 1.84
N LEU A 39 0.14 7.90 2.17
CA LEU A 39 -0.07 7.44 3.55
C LEU A 39 0.84 6.27 3.96
N ALA A 40 1.19 5.37 3.02
CA ALA A 40 2.01 4.19 3.30
C ALA A 40 3.36 4.52 3.95
N PRO A 41 4.12 5.54 3.51
CA PRO A 41 5.38 5.94 4.14
C PRO A 41 5.18 6.42 5.58
N LEU A 42 4.09 7.12 5.85
CA LEU A 42 3.76 7.62 7.19
C LEU A 42 3.46 6.44 8.14
N VAL A 43 2.65 5.50 7.67
CA VAL A 43 2.35 4.28 8.44
C VAL A 43 3.60 3.43 8.64
N LEU A 44 4.49 3.34 7.65
CA LEU A 44 5.77 2.62 7.75
C LEU A 44 6.68 3.22 8.84
N ARG A 45 6.73 4.55 8.95
CA ARG A 45 7.50 5.29 9.97
C ARG A 45 6.88 5.26 11.37
N GLY A 46 5.72 4.63 11.51
CA GLY A 46 5.06 4.42 12.81
C GLY A 46 4.05 5.51 13.20
N SER A 47 3.91 6.60 12.44
CA SER A 47 2.93 7.66 12.73
C SER A 47 2.25 8.18 11.46
N CYS A 48 0.93 8.08 11.41
CA CYS A 48 0.11 8.67 10.35
C CYS A 48 -0.99 9.55 10.95
N PRO A 49 -0.71 10.83 11.25
CA PRO A 49 -1.69 11.75 11.85
C PRO A 49 -2.88 12.06 10.94
N GLN A 50 -2.70 11.83 9.63
CA GLN A 50 -3.69 12.07 8.58
C GLN A 50 -4.47 10.81 8.18
N CYS A 51 -4.18 9.66 8.81
CA CYS A 51 -4.90 8.41 8.59
C CYS A 51 -6.02 8.27 9.63
N SER A 52 -7.20 7.82 9.18
CA SER A 52 -8.19 7.25 10.09
C SER A 52 -7.70 5.93 10.71
N SER A 53 -8.35 5.50 11.80
CA SER A 53 -8.05 4.21 12.44
C SER A 53 -8.28 3.03 11.48
N GLN A 54 -9.27 3.15 10.60
CA GLN A 54 -9.52 2.17 9.54
C GLN A 54 -8.41 2.17 8.49
N GLU A 55 -8.04 3.33 7.93
CA GLU A 55 -6.97 3.43 6.94
C GLU A 55 -5.65 2.89 7.49
N THR A 56 -5.32 3.20 8.74
CA THR A 56 -4.09 2.69 9.39
C THR A 56 -4.08 1.16 9.43
N ARG A 57 -5.20 0.53 9.83
CA ARG A 57 -5.32 -0.95 9.84
C ARG A 57 -5.20 -1.53 8.44
N GLN A 58 -5.87 -0.90 7.46
CA GLN A 58 -5.88 -1.36 6.07
C GLN A 58 -4.50 -1.27 5.45
N ILE A 59 -3.81 -0.13 5.60
CA ILE A 59 -2.44 0.08 5.12
C ILE A 59 -1.49 -0.91 5.76
N ARG A 60 -1.51 -1.10 7.08
CA ARG A 60 -0.66 -2.11 7.76
C ARG A 60 -0.88 -3.51 7.19
N ARG A 61 -2.13 -3.88 6.91
CA ARG A 61 -2.47 -5.18 6.33
C ARG A 61 -1.97 -5.30 4.89
N THR A 62 -2.10 -4.24 4.09
CA THR A 62 -1.53 -4.18 2.73
C THR A 62 -0.01 -4.28 2.75
N LEU A 63 0.68 -3.53 3.62
CA LEU A 63 2.14 -3.59 3.75
C LEU A 63 2.60 -5.00 4.13
N ALA A 64 1.96 -5.63 5.11
CA ALA A 64 2.26 -7.01 5.50
C ALA A 64 2.01 -8.02 4.36
N PHE A 65 0.97 -7.80 3.54
CA PHE A 65 0.69 -8.62 2.37
C PHE A 65 1.76 -8.43 1.28
N VAL A 66 2.16 -7.18 1.00
CA VAL A 66 3.21 -6.86 0.02
C VAL A 66 4.55 -7.45 0.46
N GLN A 67 4.92 -7.31 1.74
CA GLN A 67 6.14 -7.90 2.29
C GLN A 67 6.20 -9.42 2.10
N ARG A 68 5.07 -10.13 2.26
CA ARG A 68 5.00 -11.59 2.14
C ARG A 68 4.91 -12.09 0.70
N ASN A 69 4.18 -11.39 -0.17
CA ASN A 69 3.87 -11.86 -1.53
C ASN A 69 4.72 -11.20 -2.63
N TYR A 70 5.30 -10.03 -2.36
CA TYR A 70 6.06 -9.20 -3.30
C TYR A 70 7.36 -8.68 -2.66
N PRO A 71 8.27 -9.58 -2.22
CA PRO A 71 9.46 -9.19 -1.45
C PRO A 71 10.44 -8.29 -2.22
N TRP A 72 10.51 -8.44 -3.54
CA TRP A 72 11.40 -7.62 -4.37
C TRP A 72 10.91 -6.18 -4.46
N GLU A 73 9.63 -5.99 -4.73
CA GLU A 73 8.99 -4.68 -4.77
C GLU A 73 8.92 -4.06 -3.38
N TRP A 74 8.68 -4.86 -2.34
CA TRP A 74 8.78 -4.42 -0.95
C TRP A 74 10.13 -3.79 -0.65
N THR A 75 11.22 -4.43 -1.08
CA THR A 75 12.58 -3.91 -0.88
C THR A 75 12.76 -2.54 -1.56
N LYS A 76 12.21 -2.36 -2.76
CA LYS A 76 12.22 -1.06 -3.44
C LYS A 76 11.41 0.00 -2.69
N ILE A 77 10.21 -0.34 -2.22
CA ILE A 77 9.33 0.55 -1.45
C ILE A 77 10.05 0.99 -0.17
N VAL A 78 10.62 0.06 0.59
CA VAL A 78 11.37 0.38 1.81
C VAL A 78 12.59 1.23 1.49
N ARG A 79 13.31 0.97 0.39
CA ARG A 79 14.45 1.81 -0.02
C ARG A 79 14.02 3.24 -0.41
N GLN A 80 12.83 3.40 -0.98
CA GLN A 80 12.33 4.70 -1.42
C GLN A 80 11.70 5.53 -0.29
N TYR A 81 11.11 4.87 0.71
CA TYR A 81 10.29 5.51 1.73
C TYR A 81 10.78 5.33 3.17
N GLY A 82 11.61 4.33 3.41
CA GLY A 82 12.26 4.02 4.69
C GLY A 82 13.31 5.04 5.10
#